data_AF-A0A1V8SIJ8-F1
#
_entry.id   AF-A0A1V8SIJ8-F1
#
_cell.length_a   1.000
_cell.length_b   1.000
_cell.length_c   1.000
_cell.angle_alpha   90.00
_cell.angle_beta   90.00
_cell.angle_gamma   90.00
#
_symmetry.space_group_name_H-M   'P 1'
#
loop_
_entity.id
_entity.type
_entity.pdbx_description
1 polymer ?
#
loop_
_entity_poly.entity_id
_entity_poly.type
_entity_poly.pdbx_seq_one_letter_code
_entity_poly.pdbx_strand_id
1 'polypeptide(L)'
;MAQHGQNKALLELCSASIQSGNNSAVRMLEYMTETRTPRAGFSALANEHLEASRPLFAAMTGLAELQRERGQLPADTYNNLRDVLRQYRTNLTVLNKMVNKLLDDEHKHGISKLTRGIRLMFNEGELDKMKASLAQCRIAAKAIPEVFGWLLREIHVDTGLSMGYTALAS
;
A
#
# COMPACT_ATOMS: atom_id res chain seq x y z
N MET A 1 25.74 -8.58 6.72
CA MET A 1 25.05 -9.30 5.62
C MET A 1 23.54 -9.44 5.83
N ALA A 2 23.04 -9.71 7.05
CA ALA A 2 21.59 -9.87 7.30
C ALA A 2 20.72 -8.61 7.01
N GLN A 3 21.21 -7.41 7.32
CA GLN A 3 20.45 -6.15 7.18
C GLN A 3 20.27 -5.65 5.74
N HIS A 4 21.21 -5.91 4.83
CA HIS A 4 20.99 -5.60 3.40
C HIS A 4 19.84 -6.45 2.82
N GLY A 5 19.70 -7.69 3.32
CA GLY A 5 18.56 -8.56 3.00
C GLY A 5 17.22 -8.04 3.54
N GLN A 6 17.22 -7.33 4.68
CA GLN A 6 16.03 -6.73 5.27
C GLN A 6 15.47 -5.58 4.42
N ASN A 7 16.32 -4.66 3.98
CA ASN A 7 15.89 -3.56 3.10
C ASN A 7 15.32 -4.09 1.78
N LYS A 8 16.00 -5.08 1.20
CA LYS A 8 15.53 -5.75 -0.02
C LYS A 8 14.15 -6.41 0.20
N ALA A 9 13.96 -7.13 1.30
CA ALA A 9 12.68 -7.76 1.62
C ALA A 9 11.55 -6.74 1.81
N LEU A 10 11.82 -5.58 2.44
CA LEU A 10 10.85 -4.50 2.54
C LEU A 10 10.52 -3.89 1.18
N LEU A 11 11.52 -3.68 0.32
CA LEU A 11 11.31 -3.15 -1.02
C LEU A 11 10.47 -4.11 -1.86
N GLU A 12 10.76 -5.40 -1.82
CA GLU A 12 9.95 -6.44 -2.49
C GLU A 12 8.51 -6.47 -1.96
N LEU A 13 8.31 -6.37 -0.64
CA LEU A 13 6.98 -6.30 -0.05
C LEU A 13 6.22 -5.04 -0.47
N CYS A 14 6.90 -3.89 -0.50
CA CYS A 14 6.32 -2.61 -0.92
C CYS A 14 5.92 -2.65 -2.41
N SER A 15 6.81 -3.14 -3.27
CA SER A 15 6.56 -3.34 -4.70
C SER A 15 5.35 -4.27 -4.93
N ALA A 16 5.28 -5.38 -4.20
CA ALA A 16 4.15 -6.32 -4.30
C ALA A 16 2.82 -5.67 -3.84
N SER A 17 2.85 -4.85 -2.77
CA SER A 17 1.68 -4.11 -2.32
C SER A 17 1.22 -3.07 -3.33
N ILE A 18 2.13 -2.33 -3.97
CA ILE A 18 1.81 -1.37 -5.04
C ILE A 18 1.19 -2.09 -6.23
N GLN A 19 1.77 -3.21 -6.66
CA GLN A 19 1.21 -4.00 -7.76
C GLN A 19 -0.20 -4.49 -7.45
N SER A 20 -0.45 -4.96 -6.21
CA SER A 20 -1.78 -5.36 -5.75
C SER A 20 -2.76 -4.18 -5.80
N GLY A 21 -2.35 -3.00 -5.34
CA GLY A 21 -3.16 -1.78 -5.38
C GLY A 21 -3.48 -1.33 -6.80
N ASN A 22 -2.51 -1.39 -7.72
CA ASN A 22 -2.75 -1.08 -9.13
C ASN A 22 -3.77 -2.04 -9.76
N ASN A 23 -3.66 -3.35 -9.47
CA ASN A 23 -4.64 -4.34 -9.94
C ASN A 23 -6.04 -4.04 -9.39
N SER A 24 -6.15 -3.72 -8.09
CA SER A 24 -7.42 -3.30 -7.49
C SER A 24 -7.98 -2.05 -8.15
N ALA A 25 -7.15 -1.03 -8.40
CA ALA A 25 -7.59 0.22 -9.06
C ALA A 25 -8.18 -0.03 -10.45
N VAL A 26 -7.53 -0.88 -11.26
CA VAL A 26 -8.05 -1.26 -12.58
C VAL A 26 -9.42 -1.92 -12.46
N ARG A 27 -9.59 -2.88 -11.54
CA ARG A 27 -10.89 -3.55 -11.34
C ARG A 27 -11.96 -2.59 -10.80
N MET A 28 -11.58 -1.63 -9.96
CA MET A 28 -12.52 -0.64 -9.45
C MET A 28 -12.98 0.29 -10.58
N LEU A 29 -12.08 0.70 -11.46
CA LEU A 29 -12.41 1.49 -12.64
C LEU A 29 -13.34 0.71 -13.57
N GLU A 30 -13.02 -0.55 -13.87
CA GLU A 30 -13.85 -1.45 -14.68
C GLU A 30 -15.29 -1.51 -14.14
N TYR A 31 -15.45 -1.76 -12.84
CA TYR A 31 -16.76 -1.74 -12.17
C TYR A 31 -17.48 -0.40 -12.30
N MET A 32 -16.77 0.72 -12.12
CA MET A 32 -17.37 2.04 -12.28
C MET A 32 -17.79 2.36 -13.72
N THR A 33 -17.13 1.78 -14.71
CA THR A 33 -17.43 2.01 -16.14
C THR A 33 -18.48 1.06 -16.70
N GLU A 34 -18.56 -0.17 -16.20
CA GLU A 34 -19.48 -1.19 -16.71
C GLU A 34 -20.84 -1.16 -16.00
N THR A 35 -20.87 -0.77 -14.72
CA THR A 35 -22.10 -0.72 -13.94
C THR A 35 -22.86 0.59 -14.14
N ARG A 36 -24.12 0.49 -14.57
CA ARG A 36 -25.01 1.67 -14.76
C ARG A 36 -25.33 2.40 -13.45
N THR A 37 -25.42 1.67 -12.35
CA THR A 37 -25.71 2.19 -11.00
C THR A 37 -24.77 1.55 -9.98
N PRO A 38 -23.54 2.06 -9.80
CA PRO A 38 -22.60 1.53 -8.82
C PRO A 38 -23.22 1.49 -7.42
N ARG A 39 -22.88 0.48 -6.61
CA ARG A 39 -23.37 0.40 -5.22
C ARG A 39 -23.04 1.69 -4.45
N ALA A 40 -23.96 2.10 -3.58
CA ALA A 40 -23.75 3.27 -2.72
C ALA A 40 -22.46 3.10 -1.91
N GLY A 41 -21.69 4.19 -1.77
CA GLY A 41 -20.40 4.18 -1.08
C GLY A 41 -19.21 3.68 -1.89
N PHE A 42 -19.40 3.05 -3.06
CA PHE A 42 -18.28 2.54 -3.87
C PHE A 42 -17.30 3.63 -4.31
N SER A 43 -17.81 4.79 -4.74
CA SER A 43 -16.98 5.95 -5.10
C SER A 43 -16.14 6.45 -3.91
N ALA A 44 -16.71 6.47 -2.71
CA ALA A 44 -15.98 6.84 -1.50
C ALA A 44 -14.87 5.81 -1.17
N LEU A 45 -15.14 4.51 -1.37
CA LEU A 45 -14.14 3.45 -1.24
C LEU A 45 -13.01 3.60 -2.27
N ALA A 46 -13.33 3.94 -3.53
CA ALA A 46 -12.35 4.17 -4.59
C ALA A 46 -11.42 5.35 -4.26
N ASN A 47 -11.99 6.45 -3.77
CA ASN A 47 -11.21 7.60 -3.32
C ASN A 47 -10.30 7.25 -2.14
N GLU A 48 -10.82 6.55 -1.13
CA GLU A 48 -9.99 6.13 0.01
C GLU A 48 -8.89 5.15 -0.42
N HIS A 49 -9.15 4.26 -1.38
CA HIS A 49 -8.11 3.41 -1.96
C HIS A 49 -6.97 4.23 -2.58
N LEU A 50 -7.29 5.23 -3.41
CA LEU A 50 -6.29 6.13 -4.00
C LEU A 50 -5.48 6.87 -2.93
N GLU A 51 -6.16 7.41 -1.92
CA GLU A 51 -5.51 8.12 -0.81
C GLU A 51 -4.63 7.18 0.02
N ALA A 52 -5.08 5.96 0.29
CA ALA A 52 -4.32 4.96 1.04
C ALA A 52 -3.12 4.45 0.24
N SER A 53 -3.16 4.43 -1.08
CA SER A 53 -2.01 3.98 -1.90
C SER A 53 -0.87 5.00 -1.96
N ARG A 54 -1.13 6.31 -1.78
CA ARG A 54 -0.08 7.35 -1.91
C ARG A 54 1.16 7.13 -1.03
N PRO A 55 1.03 6.83 0.27
CA PRO A 55 2.19 6.56 1.12
C PRO A 55 3.05 5.38 0.66
N LEU A 56 2.49 4.39 -0.06
CA LEU A 56 3.27 3.26 -0.57
C LEU A 56 4.30 3.70 -1.60
N PHE A 57 3.97 4.66 -2.48
CA PHE A 57 4.92 5.18 -3.47
C PHE A 57 6.07 5.93 -2.80
N ALA A 58 5.77 6.75 -1.78
CA ALA A 58 6.80 7.42 -1.00
C ALA A 58 7.70 6.40 -0.26
N ALA A 59 7.10 5.35 0.31
CA ALA A 59 7.84 4.26 0.95
C ALA A 59 8.75 3.52 -0.04
N MET A 60 8.28 3.25 -1.26
CA MET A 60 9.07 2.60 -2.30
C MET A 60 10.30 3.43 -2.69
N THR A 61 10.11 4.73 -2.92
CA THR A 61 11.23 5.65 -3.21
C THR A 61 12.22 5.69 -2.05
N GLY A 62 11.74 5.82 -0.81
CA GLY A 62 12.60 5.84 0.37
C GLY A 62 13.38 4.54 0.60
N LEU A 63 12.75 3.38 0.39
CA LEU A 63 13.39 2.07 0.50
C LEU A 63 14.43 1.83 -0.61
N ALA A 64 14.13 2.25 -1.84
CA ALA A 64 15.06 2.15 -2.96
C ALA A 64 16.32 2.99 -2.71
N GLU A 65 16.15 4.21 -2.20
CA GLU A 65 17.25 5.09 -1.87
C GLU A 65 18.07 4.57 -0.69
N LEU A 66 17.40 4.09 0.37
CA LEU A 66 18.07 3.46 1.51
C LEU A 66 18.89 2.24 1.08
N GLN A 67 18.39 1.44 0.14
CA GLN A 67 19.11 0.30 -0.42
C GLN A 67 20.32 0.75 -1.25
N ARG A 68 20.19 1.83 -2.04
CA ARG A 68 21.27 2.41 -2.85
C ARG A 68 22.44 2.89 -1.98
N GLU A 69 22.11 3.62 -0.91
CA GLU A 69 23.08 4.15 0.05
C GLU A 69 23.61 3.10 1.05
N ARG A 70 23.14 1.85 0.96
CA ARG A 70 23.40 0.79 1.96
C ARG A 70 23.06 1.24 3.39
N GLY A 71 22.11 2.17 3.52
CA GLY A 71 21.61 2.68 4.78
C GLY A 71 20.85 1.62 5.56
N GLN A 72 20.62 1.87 6.85
CA GLN A 72 19.99 0.91 7.75
C GLN A 72 18.79 1.54 8.46
N LEU A 73 17.72 0.75 8.58
CA LEU A 73 16.61 1.11 9.45
C LEU A 73 16.91 0.65 10.89
N PRO A 74 16.59 1.48 11.90
CA PRO A 74 16.47 0.99 13.28
C PRO A 74 15.48 -0.19 13.34
N ALA A 75 15.73 -1.14 14.24
CA ALA A 75 14.95 -2.39 14.31
C ALA A 75 13.44 -2.13 14.50
N ASP A 76 13.07 -1.16 15.33
CA ASP A 76 11.68 -0.80 15.57
C ASP A 76 11.03 -0.20 14.32
N THR A 77 11.75 0.66 13.61
CA THR A 77 11.31 1.25 12.34
C THR A 77 11.11 0.18 11.26
N TYR A 78 12.05 -0.77 11.16
CA TYR A 78 11.94 -1.90 10.25
C TYR A 78 10.69 -2.74 10.54
N ASN A 79 10.50 -3.13 11.81
CA ASN A 79 9.38 -3.97 12.22
C ASN A 79 8.03 -3.27 11.97
N ASN A 80 7.93 -1.99 12.36
CA ASN A 80 6.73 -1.20 12.13
C ASN A 80 6.42 -1.07 10.63
N LEU A 81 7.41 -0.74 9.80
CA LEU A 81 7.21 -0.61 8.35
C LEU A 81 6.82 -1.94 7.72
N ARG A 82 7.45 -3.04 8.13
CA ARG A 82 7.09 -4.40 7.68
C ARG A 82 5.62 -4.70 7.99
N ASP A 83 5.19 -4.42 9.20
CA ASP A 83 3.85 -4.78 9.67
C ASP A 83 2.78 -3.91 8.97
N VAL A 84 3.05 -2.62 8.79
CA VAL A 84 2.20 -1.73 7.97
C VAL A 84 2.10 -2.23 6.53
N LEU A 85 3.22 -2.55 5.87
CA LEU A 85 3.21 -3.04 4.49
C LEU A 85 2.49 -4.39 4.33
N ARG A 86 2.58 -5.27 5.33
CA ARG A 86 1.81 -6.52 5.38
C ARG A 86 0.32 -6.25 5.52
N GLN A 87 -0.08 -5.31 6.37
CA GLN A 87 -1.48 -4.92 6.52
C GLN A 87 -2.04 -4.35 5.21
N TYR A 88 -1.28 -3.51 4.52
CA TYR A 88 -1.61 -3.03 3.18
C TYR A 88 -1.86 -4.18 2.21
N ARG A 89 -0.92 -5.13 2.13
CA ARG A 89 -1.05 -6.28 1.22
C ARG A 89 -2.31 -7.09 1.50
N THR A 90 -2.61 -7.35 2.77
CA THR A 90 -3.82 -8.05 3.20
C THR A 90 -5.07 -7.28 2.75
N ASN A 91 -5.16 -5.99 3.08
CA ASN A 91 -6.31 -5.15 2.75
C ASN A 91 -6.54 -5.03 1.23
N LEU A 92 -5.47 -4.82 0.46
CA LEU A 92 -5.55 -4.74 -1.00
C LEU A 92 -5.95 -6.08 -1.64
N THR A 93 -5.50 -7.20 -1.06
CA THR A 93 -5.93 -8.53 -1.51
C THR A 93 -7.43 -8.74 -1.27
N VAL A 94 -7.94 -8.32 -0.11
CA VAL A 94 -9.37 -8.40 0.22
C VAL A 94 -10.18 -7.48 -0.70
N LEU A 95 -9.73 -6.24 -0.91
CA LEU A 95 -10.35 -5.30 -1.84
C LEU A 95 -10.43 -5.88 -3.26
N ASN A 96 -9.33 -6.43 -3.78
CA ASN A 96 -9.33 -7.03 -5.12
C ASN A 96 -10.35 -8.18 -5.22
N LYS A 97 -10.42 -9.05 -4.20
CA LYS A 97 -11.44 -10.12 -4.16
C LYS A 97 -12.86 -9.57 -4.11
N MET A 98 -13.09 -8.51 -3.35
CA MET A 98 -14.39 -7.85 -3.25
C MET A 98 -14.83 -7.27 -4.59
N VAL A 99 -13.95 -6.51 -5.26
CA VAL A 99 -14.27 -5.86 -6.54
C VAL A 99 -14.48 -6.88 -7.65
N ASN A 100 -13.67 -7.95 -7.72
CA ASN A 100 -13.90 -9.02 -8.69
C ASN A 100 -15.26 -9.71 -8.50
N LYS A 101 -15.70 -9.89 -7.26
CA LYS A 101 -17.04 -10.44 -7.00
C LYS A 101 -18.15 -9.48 -7.43
N LEU A 102 -17.95 -8.17 -7.25
CA LEU A 102 -18.91 -7.16 -7.73
C LEU A 102 -19.01 -7.18 -9.26
N LEU A 103 -17.87 -7.30 -9.95
CA LEU A 103 -17.82 -7.47 -11.41
C LEU A 103 -18.52 -8.76 -11.87
N ASP A 104 -18.21 -9.89 -11.24
CA ASP A 104 -18.85 -11.18 -11.55
C ASP A 104 -20.38 -11.12 -11.41
N ASP A 105 -20.90 -10.43 -10.39
CA ASP A 105 -22.34 -10.24 -10.18
C ASP A 105 -22.97 -9.42 -11.32
N GLU A 106 -22.26 -8.40 -11.82
CA GLU A 106 -22.69 -7.58 -12.96
C GLU A 106 -22.55 -8.30 -14.31
N HIS A 107 -21.64 -9.26 -14.45
CA HIS A 107 -21.57 -10.08 -15.67
C HIS A 107 -22.63 -11.17 -15.69
N LYS A 108 -23.07 -11.65 -14.52
CA LYS A 108 -24.04 -12.76 -14.36
C LYS A 108 -25.51 -12.34 -14.34
N HIS A 109 -25.87 -11.18 -14.90
CA HIS A 109 -27.25 -10.66 -15.02
C HIS A 109 -28.30 -11.64 -15.63
N GLY A 110 -27.95 -12.88 -16.01
CA GLY A 110 -28.87 -13.92 -16.47
C GLY A 110 -29.17 -15.09 -15.52
N ILE A 111 -28.51 -15.26 -14.35
CA ILE A 111 -28.70 -16.47 -13.52
C ILE A 111 -29.17 -16.11 -12.10
N SER A 112 -30.47 -15.81 -12.00
CA SER A 112 -31.21 -15.26 -10.85
C SER A 112 -31.15 -16.02 -9.51
N LYS A 113 -30.51 -17.19 -9.40
CA LYS A 113 -30.55 -18.01 -8.17
C LYS A 113 -29.27 -18.04 -7.35
N LEU A 114 -28.11 -17.71 -7.92
CA LEU A 114 -26.83 -17.67 -7.19
C LEU A 114 -26.51 -16.28 -6.61
N THR A 115 -27.08 -15.22 -7.18
CA THR A 115 -26.85 -13.81 -6.80
C THR A 115 -27.43 -13.42 -5.44
N ARG A 116 -28.44 -14.15 -4.94
CA ARG A 116 -29.10 -13.83 -3.66
C ARG A 116 -28.19 -14.09 -2.45
N GLY A 117 -27.34 -15.12 -2.49
CA GLY A 117 -26.38 -15.42 -1.43
C GLY A 117 -25.20 -14.44 -1.36
N ILE A 118 -24.78 -13.91 -2.52
CA ILE A 118 -23.64 -12.97 -2.63
C ILE A 118 -24.07 -11.54 -2.27
N ARG A 119 -25.29 -11.11 -2.65
CA ARG A 119 -25.89 -9.84 -2.17
C ARG A 119 -25.95 -9.75 -0.64
N LEU A 120 -26.12 -10.89 0.05
CA LEU A 120 -26.15 -10.95 1.51
C LEU A 120 -24.75 -10.88 2.15
N MET A 121 -23.69 -11.29 1.44
CA MET A 121 -22.32 -11.28 1.97
C MET A 121 -21.58 -9.95 1.81
N PHE A 122 -22.04 -9.06 0.92
CA PHE A 122 -21.40 -7.76 0.66
C PHE A 122 -22.46 -6.64 0.65
N ASN A 123 -23.18 -6.50 1.77
CA ASN A 123 -24.04 -5.34 1.97
C ASN A 123 -23.21 -4.04 2.05
N GLU A 124 -23.87 -2.88 2.04
CA GLU A 124 -23.21 -1.56 2.14
C GLU A 124 -22.22 -1.47 3.32
N GLY A 125 -22.49 -2.19 4.41
CA GLY A 125 -21.61 -2.25 5.58
C GLY A 125 -20.22 -2.86 5.30
N GLU A 126 -20.07 -3.76 4.34
CA GLU A 126 -18.76 -4.32 3.98
C GLU A 126 -17.90 -3.34 3.17
N LEU A 127 -18.53 -2.49 2.33
CA LEU A 127 -17.81 -1.41 1.63
C LEU A 127 -17.26 -0.40 2.63
N ASP A 128 -18.07 -0.03 3.63
CA ASP A 128 -17.63 0.89 4.69
C ASP A 128 -16.55 0.28 5.59
N LYS A 129 -16.63 -1.01 5.93
CA LYS A 129 -15.55 -1.70 6.66
C LYS A 129 -14.25 -1.72 5.87
N MET A 130 -14.32 -2.00 4.57
CA MET A 130 -13.14 -1.99 3.70
C MET A 130 -12.55 -0.58 3.62
N LYS A 131 -13.40 0.44 3.46
CA LYS A 131 -12.99 1.85 3.49
C LYS A 131 -12.31 2.21 4.80
N ALA A 132 -12.88 1.83 5.94
CA ALA A 132 -12.29 2.07 7.26
C ALA A 132 -10.94 1.37 7.43
N SER A 133 -10.81 0.14 6.91
CA SER A 133 -9.55 -0.62 6.94
C SER A 133 -8.45 0.04 6.10
N LEU A 134 -8.80 0.61 4.94
CA LEU A 134 -7.88 1.40 4.12
C LEU A 134 -7.50 2.73 4.79
N ALA A 135 -8.45 3.39 5.44
CA ALA A 135 -8.18 4.61 6.21
C ALA A 135 -7.21 4.37 7.36
N GLN A 136 -7.35 3.25 8.08
CA GLN A 136 -6.41 2.85 9.12
C GLN A 136 -5.00 2.61 8.55
N CYS A 137 -4.90 1.92 7.41
CA CYS A 137 -3.64 1.76 6.67
C CYS A 137 -3.01 3.11 6.34
N ARG A 138 -3.79 4.05 5.80
CA ARG A 138 -3.34 5.40 5.46
C ARG A 138 -2.81 6.16 6.68
N ILE A 139 -3.51 6.09 7.80
CA ILE A 139 -3.10 6.74 9.05
C ILE A 139 -1.80 6.13 9.57
N ALA A 140 -1.69 4.80 9.60
CA ALA A 140 -0.48 4.11 10.03
C ALA A 140 0.73 4.43 9.14
N ALA A 141 0.49 4.67 7.84
CA ALA A 141 1.53 5.00 6.89
C ALA A 141 1.92 6.49 6.82
N LYS A 142 1.22 7.39 7.52
CA LYS A 142 1.52 8.84 7.48
C LYS A 142 2.94 9.18 7.93
N ALA A 143 3.49 8.43 8.88
CA ALA A 143 4.83 8.68 9.41
C ALA A 143 5.95 8.17 8.49
N ILE A 144 5.65 7.32 7.49
CA ILE A 144 6.66 6.66 6.67
C ILE A 144 7.51 7.66 5.87
N PRO A 145 6.94 8.67 5.17
CA PRO A 145 7.74 9.63 4.41
C PRO A 145 8.69 10.45 5.29
N GLU A 146 8.24 10.85 6.49
CA GLU A 146 9.05 11.64 7.43
C GLU A 146 10.24 10.85 7.95
N VAL A 147 10.02 9.57 8.27
CA VAL A 147 11.07 8.64 8.70
C VAL A 147 12.18 8.51 7.64
N PHE A 148 11.82 8.34 6.37
CA PHE A 148 12.82 8.28 5.29
C PHE A 148 13.52 9.62 5.08
N GLY A 149 12.79 10.74 5.18
CA GLY A 149 13.39 12.07 5.09
C GLY A 149 14.44 12.33 6.18
N TRP A 150 14.21 11.84 7.40
CA TRP A 150 15.18 11.96 8.49
C TRP A 150 16.39 11.02 8.30
N LEU A 151 16.14 9.74 8.01
CA LEU A 151 17.20 8.75 7.80
C LEU A 151 18.14 9.11 6.65
N LEU A 152 17.60 9.58 5.53
CA LEU A 152 18.42 9.98 4.39
C LEU A 152 19.27 11.22 4.69
N ARG A 153 18.77 12.15 5.52
CA ARG A 153 19.57 13.31 5.94
C ARG A 153 20.75 12.88 6.82
N GLU A 154 20.53 11.96 7.75
CA GLU A 154 21.59 11.45 8.63
C GLU A 154 22.71 10.76 7.84
N ILE A 155 22.36 9.91 6.86
CA ILE A 155 23.34 9.24 5.98
C ILE A 155 24.20 10.24 5.20
N HIS A 156 23.57 11.30 4.64
CA HIS A 156 24.30 12.31 3.88
C HIS A 156 25.21 13.17 4.78
N VAL A 157 24.79 13.48 6.01
CA VAL A 157 25.60 14.24 6.98
C VAL A 157 26.84 13.44 7.39
N ASP A 158 26.69 12.15 7.69
CA ASP A 158 27.80 11.29 8.12
C ASP A 158 28.84 11.10 6.98
N THR A 159 28.35 10.92 5.75
CA THR A 159 29.21 10.86 4.56
C THR A 159 29.98 12.17 4.34
N GLY A 160 29.34 13.33 4.53
CA GLY A 160 29.97 14.64 4.42
C GLY A 160 31.04 14.92 5.47
N LEU A 161 30.78 14.54 6.74
CA LEU A 161 31.75 14.65 7.83
C LEU A 161 32.97 13.76 7.61
N SER A 162 32.76 12.50 7.20
CA SER A 162 33.82 11.56 6.84
C SER A 162 34.75 12.10 5.74
N MET A 163 34.19 12.69 4.67
CA MET A 163 35.00 13.31 3.62
C MET A 163 35.83 14.51 4.14
N GLY A 164 35.26 15.33 5.02
CA GLY A 164 35.97 16.47 5.62
C GLY A 164 37.17 16.07 6.47
N TYR A 165 37.02 15.04 7.32
CA TYR A 165 38.15 14.52 8.12
C TYR A 165 39.20 13.83 7.26
N THR A 166 38.79 13.14 6.20
CA THR A 166 39.73 12.50 5.26
C THR A 166 40.56 13.53 4.49
N ALA A 167 39.98 14.70 4.16
CA ALA A 167 40.70 15.81 3.52
C ALA A 167 41.64 16.58 4.48
N LEU A 168 41.45 16.49 5.80
CA LEU A 168 42.37 17.06 6.79
C LEU A 168 43.53 16.13 7.13
N ALA A 169 43.47 14.87 6.70
CA ALA A 169 44.52 13.88 6.89
C ALA A 169 45.50 13.79 5.69
N SER A 170 45.34 14.67 4.69
CA SER A 170 46.19 14.76 3.47
C SER A 170 47.10 15.98 3.49
#